data_AF-A0A1H6FAX5-F1
#
_entry.id   AF-A0A1H6FAX5-F1
#
_cell.length_a   1.000
_cell.length_b   1.000
_cell.length_c   1.000
_cell.angle_alpha   90.00
_cell.angle_beta   90.00
_cell.angle_gamma   90.00
#
_symmetry.space_group_name_H-M   'P 1'
#
loop_
_entity.id
_entity.type
_entity.pdbx_description
1 polymer ?
#
loop_
_entity_poly.entity_id
_entity_poly.type
_entity_poly.pdbx_seq_one_letter_code
_entity_poly.pdbx_strand_id
1 'polypeptide(L)' 'MRGLYEILLYWNKNLKVFIAEIPALGAKVDGLTYEEALKKAESHIYHQMHGRFC' A
#
# COMPACT_ATOMS: atom_id res chain seq x y z
N MET A 1 7.29 -4.15 -18.78
CA MET A 1 8.31 -3.50 -17.91
C MET A 1 8.13 -4.03 -16.50
N ARG A 2 9.22 -4.28 -15.76
CA ARG A 2 9.16 -4.72 -14.36
C ARG A 2 9.38 -3.50 -13.47
N GLY A 3 8.42 -3.19 -12.60
CA GLY A 3 8.57 -2.18 -11.54
C GLY A 3 8.97 -2.86 -10.23
N LEU A 4 9.86 -2.24 -9.48
CA LEU A 4 10.22 -2.64 -8.12
C LEU A 4 9.75 -1.53 -7.19
N TYR A 5 9.01 -1.90 -6.15
CA TYR A 5 8.49 -0.97 -5.16
C TYR A 5 8.86 -1.47 -3.78
N GLU A 6 9.41 -0.57 -2.97
CA GLU A 6 9.58 -0.83 -1.54
C GLU A 6 8.25 -0.58 -0.82
N ILE A 7 7.89 -1.50 0.07
CA ILE A 7 6.71 -1.37 0.92
C ILE A 7 7.18 -1.49 2.38
N LEU A 8 7.00 -0.41 3.14
CA LEU A 8 7.18 -0.44 4.59
C LEU A 8 5.85 -0.83 5.23
N LEU A 9 5.81 -2.02 5.81
CA LEU A 9 4.63 -2.53 6.50
C LEU A 9 4.88 -2.58 8.00
N TYR A 10 4.01 -1.94 8.79
CA TYR A 10 4.16 -1.88 10.24
C TYR A 10 2.81 -1.82 10.96
N TRP A 11 2.80 -2.25 12.22
CA TRP A 11 1.63 -2.13 13.10
C TRP A 11 1.57 -0.74 13.74
N ASN A 12 0.48 -0.03 13.52
CA ASN A 12 0.21 1.24 14.18
C ASN A 12 -0.54 0.99 15.50
N LYS A 13 0.14 1.21 16.63
CA LYS A 13 -0.44 1.01 17.97
C LYS A 13 -1.61 1.96 18.29
N ASN A 14 -1.59 3.17 17.74
CA ASN A 14 -2.62 4.18 18.02
C ASN A 14 -3.92 3.86 17.28
N LEU A 15 -3.80 3.44 16.02
CA LEU A 15 -4.95 3.11 15.17
C LEU A 15 -5.35 1.63 15.23
N LYS A 16 -4.50 0.77 15.81
CA LYS A 16 -4.68 -0.68 15.88
C LYS A 16 -4.92 -1.32 14.50
N VAL A 17 -4.11 -0.91 13.53
CA VAL A 17 -4.14 -1.40 12.14
C VAL A 17 -2.73 -1.61 11.61
N PHE A 18 -2.59 -2.46 10.60
CA PHE A 18 -1.41 -2.50 9.75
C PHE A 18 -1.43 -1.33 8.79
N ILE A 19 -0.27 -0.71 8.61
CA ILE A 19 -0.05 0.36 7.65
C ILE A 19 0.96 -0.15 6.64
N ALA A 20 0.61 -0.09 5.36
CA ALA A 20 1.53 -0.28 4.24
C ALA A 20 1.81 1.08 3.59
N GLU A 21 3.07 1.49 3.62
CA GLU A 21 3.54 2.72 3.00
C GLU A 21 4.40 2.39 1.79
N ILE A 22 4.12 3.07 0.66
CA ILE A 22 4.88 2.92 -0.59
C ILE A 22 5.55 4.27 -0.88
N PRO A 23 6.79 4.50 -0.40
CA PRO A 23 7.45 5.81 -0.47
C PRO A 23 7.58 6.33 -1.91
N ALA A 24 7.89 5.45 -2.85
CA ALA A 24 8.05 5.79 -4.27
C ALA A 24 6.77 6.37 -4.90
N LEU A 25 5.61 6.08 -4.31
CA LEU A 25 4.30 6.50 -4.79
C LEU A 25 3.67 7.60 -3.92
N GLY A 26 4.30 7.96 -2.80
CA GLY A 26 3.73 8.86 -1.79
C GLY A 26 2.42 8.32 -1.18
N ALA A 27 2.21 7.00 -1.26
CA ALA A 27 0.96 6.36 -0.90
C ALA A 27 1.08 5.65 0.45
N LYS A 28 -0.01 5.68 1.22
CA LYS A 28 -0.15 4.98 2.49
C LYS A 28 -1.55 4.41 2.60
N VAL A 29 -1.63 3.12 2.90
CA VAL A 29 -2.89 2.39 3.05
C VAL A 29 -2.90 1.63 4.36
N ASP A 30 -4.09 1.49 4.95
CA ASP A 30 -4.31 0.77 6.20
C ASP A 30 -5.13 -0.51 5.99
N GLY A 31 -4.95 -1.49 6.86
CA GLY A 31 -5.74 -2.72 6.90
C GLY A 31 -5.78 -3.29 8.32
N LEU A 32 -6.89 -3.95 8.68
CA LEU A 32 -7.04 -4.59 9.99
C LEU A 32 -6.12 -5.81 10.12
N THR A 33 -5.79 -6.44 8.99
CA THR A 33 -4.84 -7.56 8.92
C THR A 33 -3.65 -7.20 8.03
N TYR A 34 -2.57 -7.96 8.20
CA TYR A 34 -1.37 -7.87 7.36
C TYR A 34 -1.73 -8.00 5.87
N GLU A 35 -2.54 -9.00 5.54
CA GLU A 35 -2.94 -9.34 4.17
C GLU A 35 -3.80 -8.25 3.54
N GLU A 36 -4.70 -7.66 4.32
CA GLU A 36 -5.57 -6.58 3.85
C GLU A 36 -4.75 -5.33 3.46
N ALA A 37 -3.81 -4.92 4.32
CA ALA A 37 -2.94 -3.78 4.06
C ALA A 37 -2.07 -4.02 2.81
N LEU A 38 -1.53 -5.23 2.65
CA LEU A 38 -0.72 -5.58 1.49
C LEU A 38 -1.54 -5.61 0.19
N LYS A 39 -2.75 -6.18 0.23
CA LYS A 39 -3.65 -6.24 -0.94
C LYS A 39 -4.11 -4.85 -1.40
N LYS A 40 -4.36 -3.94 -0.45
CA LYS A 40 -4.63 -2.53 -0.75
C LYS A 40 -3.42 -1.83 -1.37
N ALA A 41 -2.21 -2.12 -0.88
CA ALA A 41 -0.97 -1.57 -1.43
C ALA A 41 -0.73 -2.04 -2.88
N GLU A 42 -0.92 -3.34 -3.15
CA GLU A 42 -0.87 -3.92 -4.49
C GLU A 42 -1.86 -3.23 -5.43
N SER A 43 -3.11 -3.06 -5.00
CA SER A 43 -4.15 -2.37 -5.78
C SER A 43 -3.74 -0.94 -6.11
N HIS A 44 -3.17 -0.21 -5.15
CA HIS A 44 -2.72 1.17 -5.36
C HIS A 44 -1.59 1.25 -6.38
N ILE A 45 -0.57 0.37 -6.27
CA ILE A 45 0.52 0.26 -7.23
C ILE A 45 -0.03 -0.02 -8.64
N TYR A 46 -0.95 -0.97 -8.75
CA TYR A 46 -1.56 -1.33 -10.03
C TYR A 46 -2.31 -0.15 -10.66
N HIS A 47 -3.17 0.52 -9.90
CA HIS A 47 -3.95 1.66 -10.41
C HIS A 47 -3.07 2.81 -10.89
N GLN A 48 -1.97 3.07 -10.19
CA GLN A 48 -1.06 4.15 -10.54
C GLN A 48 -0.24 3.84 -11.80
N MET A 49 0.09 2.55 -12.04
CA MET A 49 0.74 2.13 -13.29
C MET A 49 -0.20 2.07 -14.48
N HIS A 50 -1.50 1.81 -14.26
CA HIS A 50 -2.47 1.58 -15.33
C HIS A 50 -3.44 2.75 -15.57
N GLY A 51 -3.23 3.89 -14.90
CA GLY A 51 -3.81 5.18 -15.28
C GLY A 51 -5.34 5.19 -15.35
N ARG A 52 -6.03 4.72 -14.31
CA ARG A 52 -7.47 4.98 -14.14
C ARG A 52 -7.72 5.80 -12.88
N PHE A 53 -7.55 7.11 -13.02
CA PHE A 53 -8.35 8.08 -12.28
C PHE A 53 -9.62 8.32 -13.09
N CYS A 54 -10.68 7.57 -12.79
CA CYS A 54 -12.10 7.83 -13.10
C CYS A 54 -12.91 6.73 -12.42
#